data_AF-A0AAP0KVX3-F1
#
_entry.id   AF-A0AAP0KVX3-F1
#
_cell.length_a   1.000
_cell.length_b   1.000
_cell.length_c   1.000
_cell.angle_alpha   90.00
_cell.angle_beta   90.00
_cell.angle_gamma   90.00
#
_symmetry.space_group_name_H-M   'P 1'
#
loop_
_entity.id
_entity.type
_entity.pdbx_description
1 polymer ?
#
loop_
_entity_poly.entity_id
_entity_poly.type
_entity_poly.pdbx_seq_one_letter_code
_entity_poly.pdbx_strand_id
1 'polypeptide(L)'
;MIVLVFRQLVALLITLQNIASMEDWAERGMFIVSHYRHQSDSVCCDVQSGGRKHLFVGFDSTMAVGLRGPTNLFGHPTDKLLSDIDYELSQWDSQSSESVTKISFGHFPLSFSAVAESGRTLRDIFLKHSLSTYLCGHLHVKFGKNLKRHHQSSKGFFSSEQYFQLNMQQAPVATAVETKDCFNATQSIEEFWEYEMGDWRKSRRMRVLAIDSGHISFVDIDFTTEAKMTIILPTFPLDSRFISSSSYQHDYDCNSVDSSFFETVRALVFSKSVIVSVVARIYDTRPGHLHLIMEANMRKAENSTKEGLYSVPWNWKAFEDPSPDRFWLQIEASDISGRSTISELRPFSVNGVRMKIRWTWMEFLVMGCQWANLYYPIFWSVLLLLFSVLITSKDLLSCSTKTYSHKNFIYERNFSSCLFWVLAEISSISSLWVTMILYFLYLIFFPWFGGQIFTEGDDRGYMRYKGWDIEYS
;
A
#
# COMPACT_ATOMS: atom_id res chain seq x y z
N MET A 1 19.54 -13.69 12.41
CA MET A 1 19.29 -12.45 11.62
C MET A 1 17.91 -11.84 11.90
N ILE A 2 16.89 -12.66 12.20
CA ILE A 2 15.60 -12.23 12.80
C ILE A 2 15.79 -11.68 14.22
N VAL A 3 16.71 -12.25 15.02
CA VAL A 3 17.16 -11.65 16.29
C VAL A 3 17.83 -10.28 16.11
N LEU A 4 18.32 -9.93 14.91
CA LEU A 4 18.97 -8.64 14.62
C LEU A 4 17.99 -7.58 14.09
N VAL A 5 16.88 -8.00 13.47
CA VAL A 5 15.79 -7.12 13.03
C VAL A 5 14.81 -6.88 14.18
N PHE A 6 14.50 -7.90 14.98
CA PHE A 6 13.74 -7.76 16.23
C PHE A 6 14.57 -7.02 17.29
N ARG A 7 15.88 -7.28 17.42
CA ARG A 7 16.76 -6.39 18.20
C ARG A 7 16.93 -5.02 17.58
N GLN A 8 16.65 -4.75 16.30
CA GLN A 8 16.74 -3.38 15.76
C GLN A 8 15.43 -2.62 15.88
N LEU A 9 14.26 -3.27 15.82
CA LEU A 9 12.98 -2.63 16.16
C LEU A 9 12.86 -2.44 17.68
N VAL A 10 13.20 -3.48 18.44
CA VAL A 10 13.23 -3.43 19.91
C VAL A 10 14.42 -2.62 20.39
N ALA A 11 15.60 -2.57 19.75
CA ALA A 11 16.63 -1.58 20.11
C ALA A 11 16.34 -0.18 19.59
N LEU A 12 15.56 0.07 18.53
CA LEU A 12 15.13 1.46 18.29
C LEU A 12 14.13 1.94 19.36
N LEU A 13 13.39 1.00 19.96
CA LEU A 13 12.52 1.21 21.12
C LEU A 13 13.27 1.16 22.48
N ILE A 14 14.43 0.50 22.58
CA ILE A 14 15.20 0.30 23.83
C ILE A 14 16.52 1.08 23.88
N THR A 15 17.16 1.44 22.76
CA THR A 15 18.32 2.38 22.72
C THR A 15 17.88 3.85 22.62
N LEU A 16 16.69 4.14 23.14
CA LEU A 16 16.36 5.42 23.78
C LEU A 16 16.41 5.30 25.33
N GLN A 17 17.04 4.25 25.89
CA GLN A 17 17.50 4.19 27.29
C GLN A 17 18.76 5.03 27.49
N ASN A 18 18.64 6.33 27.26
CA ASN A 18 19.27 7.35 28.08
C ASN A 18 18.38 8.61 28.15
N ILE A 19 17.07 8.39 28.14
CA ILE A 19 16.10 9.33 28.66
C ILE A 19 15.30 8.52 29.68
N ALA A 20 15.75 8.60 30.93
CA ALA A 20 15.02 8.13 32.09
C ALA A 20 13.68 8.86 32.14
N SER A 21 12.65 8.39 31.41
CA SER A 21 11.30 8.97 31.51
C SER A 21 10.20 8.18 30.78
N MET A 22 10.35 6.89 30.43
CA MET A 22 9.26 6.17 29.74
C MET A 22 8.05 5.87 30.66
N GLU A 23 8.24 5.88 31.98
CA GLU A 23 7.12 6.03 32.95
C GLU A 23 6.53 7.45 32.95
N ASP A 24 7.34 8.47 32.66
CA ASP A 24 6.98 9.89 32.61
C ASP A 24 6.15 10.26 31.34
N TRP A 25 6.21 9.45 30.27
CA TRP A 25 5.39 9.65 29.05
C TRP A 25 3.98 9.07 29.18
N ALA A 26 3.78 8.07 30.04
CA ALA A 26 2.45 7.59 30.39
C ALA A 26 1.70 8.60 31.29
N GLU A 27 2.43 9.38 32.10
CA GLU A 27 1.85 10.44 32.95
C GLU A 27 1.54 11.75 32.21
N ARG A 28 2.11 11.98 31.02
CA ARG A 28 1.92 13.23 30.24
C ARG A 28 0.83 13.18 29.17
N GLY A 29 -0.02 12.14 29.19
CA GLY A 29 -1.21 12.06 28.37
C GLY A 29 -0.93 11.67 26.91
N MET A 30 -0.55 10.42 26.69
CA MET A 30 -0.63 9.81 25.35
C MET A 30 -0.73 8.27 25.48
N PHE A 31 -1.93 7.78 25.17
CA PHE A 31 -2.30 6.36 24.97
C PHE A 31 -2.30 5.44 26.20
N ILE A 32 -3.50 5.02 26.59
CA ILE A 32 -3.70 3.80 27.39
C ILE A 32 -3.80 2.66 26.37
N VAL A 33 -2.78 1.81 26.29
CA VAL A 33 -2.88 0.53 25.59
C VAL A 33 -3.68 -0.38 26.52
N SER A 34 -4.94 -0.67 26.17
CA SER A 34 -5.86 -1.41 27.05
C SER A 34 -5.57 -2.91 27.06
N HIS A 35 -5.11 -3.47 25.93
CA HIS A 35 -4.77 -4.88 25.83
C HIS A 35 -3.67 -5.11 24.78
N TYR A 36 -2.75 -6.03 25.06
CA TYR A 36 -1.70 -6.48 24.15
C TYR A 36 -1.79 -7.99 24.02
N ARG A 37 -2.05 -8.51 22.81
CA ARG A 37 -2.10 -9.95 22.55
C ARG A 37 -1.09 -10.32 21.47
N HIS A 38 -0.26 -11.32 21.78
CA HIS A 38 0.76 -11.85 20.87
C HIS A 38 0.43 -13.32 20.56
N GLN A 39 0.10 -13.61 19.30
CA GLN A 39 0.18 -14.95 18.72
C GLN A 39 1.49 -15.07 17.95
N SER A 40 1.92 -16.28 17.57
CA SER A 40 3.26 -16.53 17.01
C SER A 40 3.65 -15.57 15.89
N ASP A 41 2.67 -15.14 15.07
CA ASP A 41 2.88 -14.37 13.84
C ASP A 41 1.95 -13.14 13.72
N SER A 42 1.16 -12.81 14.75
CA SER A 42 0.27 -11.65 14.79
C SER A 42 0.25 -10.96 16.16
N VAL A 43 0.11 -9.63 16.15
CA VAL A 43 0.07 -8.79 17.34
C VAL A 43 -1.12 -7.86 17.24
N CYS A 44 -1.92 -7.79 18.30
CA CYS A 44 -3.06 -6.88 18.38
C CYS A 44 -2.89 -5.93 19.56
N CYS A 45 -3.12 -4.64 19.29
CA CYS A 45 -3.14 -3.57 20.28
C CYS A 45 -4.41 -2.75 20.10
N ASP A 46 -5.08 -2.45 21.20
CA ASP A 46 -6.27 -1.63 21.19
C ASP A 46 -6.10 -0.38 22.06
N VAL A 47 -6.69 0.72 21.60
CA VAL A 47 -6.55 2.04 22.20
C VAL A 47 -7.91 2.75 22.18
N GLN A 48 -8.33 3.27 23.33
CA GLN A 48 -9.52 4.12 23.41
C GLN A 48 -9.12 5.58 23.62
N SER A 49 -9.62 6.48 22.77
CA SER A 49 -9.34 7.93 22.87
C SER A 49 -10.55 8.74 22.42
N GLY A 50 -10.96 9.71 23.23
CA GLY A 50 -12.03 10.66 22.88
C GLY A 50 -13.38 10.01 22.57
N GLY A 51 -13.73 8.89 23.21
CA GLY A 51 -14.98 8.16 22.97
C GLY A 51 -14.99 7.32 21.70
N ARG A 52 -13.84 7.17 21.03
CA ARG A 52 -13.64 6.27 19.88
C ARG A 52 -12.64 5.19 20.20
N LYS A 53 -12.81 4.05 19.53
CA LYS A 53 -11.95 2.87 19.65
C LYS A 53 -11.04 2.78 18.44
N HIS A 54 -9.77 2.51 18.66
CA HIS A 54 -8.78 2.30 17.61
C HIS A 54 -8.16 0.92 17.79
N LEU A 55 -8.19 0.12 16.74
CA LEU A 55 -7.68 -1.24 16.72
C LEU A 55 -6.50 -1.33 15.78
N PHE A 56 -5.36 -1.78 16.28
CA PHE A 56 -4.12 -1.96 15.53
C PHE A 56 -3.75 -3.43 15.46
N VAL A 57 -3.65 -3.98 14.25
CA VAL A 57 -3.30 -5.39 14.04
C VAL A 57 -2.03 -5.50 13.17
N GLY A 58 -0.95 -5.92 13.81
CA GLY A 58 0.32 -6.26 13.17
C GLY A 58 0.39 -7.74 12.81
N PHE A 59 1.04 -8.06 11.69
CA PHE A 59 1.29 -9.45 11.32
C PHE A 59 2.60 -9.65 10.57
N ASP A 60 3.12 -10.87 10.64
CA ASP A 60 4.27 -11.33 9.87
C ASP A 60 3.82 -12.40 8.86
N SER A 61 4.01 -12.11 7.57
CA SER A 61 3.74 -13.05 6.47
C SER A 61 5.02 -13.57 5.81
N THR A 62 6.19 -13.44 6.46
CA THR A 62 7.43 -14.00 5.93
C THR A 62 7.40 -15.54 5.95
N MET A 63 8.07 -16.17 4.97
CA MET A 63 8.23 -17.62 4.97
C MET A 63 9.17 -18.04 6.11
N ALA A 64 8.74 -18.99 6.94
CA ALA A 64 9.63 -19.63 7.91
C ALA A 64 10.73 -20.45 7.22
N VAL A 65 10.40 -21.11 6.10
CA VAL A 65 11.30 -21.97 5.31
C VAL A 65 11.28 -21.55 3.85
N GLY A 66 12.46 -21.35 3.24
CA GLY A 66 12.57 -21.02 1.82
C GLY A 66 13.96 -20.55 1.43
N LEU A 67 14.18 -20.29 0.13
CA LEU A 67 15.42 -19.67 -0.32
C LEU A 67 15.50 -18.22 0.17
N ARG A 68 16.71 -17.79 0.52
CA ARG A 68 17.00 -16.39 0.89
C ARG A 68 16.63 -15.38 -0.22
N GLY A 69 16.59 -15.84 -1.45
CA GLY A 69 16.06 -15.15 -2.64
C GLY A 69 16.05 -16.11 -3.85
N PRO A 70 15.21 -15.90 -4.86
CA PRO A 70 14.24 -14.80 -5.02
C PRO A 70 12.89 -15.03 -4.32
N THR A 71 12.67 -16.17 -3.66
CA THR A 71 11.37 -16.55 -3.09
C THR A 71 10.94 -15.68 -1.91
N ASN A 72 11.89 -15.09 -1.17
CA ASN A 72 11.64 -14.14 -0.09
C ASN A 72 11.23 -12.72 -0.56
N LEU A 73 10.92 -12.56 -1.85
CA LEU A 73 10.35 -11.31 -2.39
C LEU A 73 8.85 -11.20 -2.07
N PHE A 74 8.17 -12.33 -1.84
CA PHE A 74 6.75 -12.38 -1.58
C PHE A 74 6.47 -12.71 -0.11
N GLY A 75 5.40 -12.12 0.43
CA GLY A 75 4.77 -12.60 1.65
C GLY A 75 3.95 -13.84 1.37
N HIS A 76 3.96 -14.81 2.28
CA HIS A 76 3.26 -16.08 2.19
C HIS A 76 2.32 -16.24 3.39
N PRO A 77 1.16 -15.57 3.38
CA PRO A 77 0.19 -15.72 4.46
C PRO A 77 -0.36 -17.15 4.48
N THR A 78 -0.32 -17.79 5.65
CA THR A 78 -0.93 -19.11 5.86
C THR A 78 -2.41 -18.96 6.20
N ASP A 79 -3.21 -20.01 5.99
CA ASP A 79 -4.64 -19.99 6.35
C ASP A 79 -4.86 -19.77 7.85
N LYS A 80 -3.94 -20.26 8.67
CA LYS A 80 -3.91 -19.99 10.11
C LYS A 80 -3.72 -18.51 10.38
N LEU A 81 -2.66 -17.89 9.83
CA LEU A 81 -2.40 -16.45 9.99
C LEU A 81 -3.58 -15.60 9.55
N LEU A 82 -4.16 -15.93 8.39
CA LEU A 82 -5.34 -15.25 7.89
C LEU A 82 -6.52 -15.35 8.87
N SER A 83 -6.74 -16.51 9.48
CA SER A 83 -7.81 -16.72 10.46
C SER A 83 -7.55 -15.98 11.78
N ASP A 84 -6.29 -15.91 12.20
CA ASP A 84 -5.87 -15.15 13.37
C ASP A 84 -6.11 -13.64 13.16
N ILE A 85 -5.73 -13.10 12.00
CA ILE A 85 -6.00 -11.70 11.63
C ILE A 85 -7.51 -11.41 11.58
N ASP A 86 -8.29 -12.33 10.98
CA ASP A 86 -9.75 -12.19 10.90
C ASP A 86 -10.39 -12.16 12.30
N TYR A 87 -9.91 -13.00 13.21
CA TYR A 87 -10.36 -13.02 14.59
C TYR A 87 -9.99 -11.74 15.35
N GLU A 88 -8.74 -11.29 15.25
CA GLU A 88 -8.30 -10.07 15.93
C GLU A 88 -9.03 -8.82 15.40
N LEU A 89 -9.26 -8.73 14.08
CA LEU A 89 -10.03 -7.64 13.49
C LEU A 89 -11.53 -7.69 13.80
N SER A 90 -12.08 -8.85 14.13
CA SER A 90 -13.49 -8.98 14.53
C SER A 90 -13.82 -8.42 15.91
N GLN A 91 -12.79 -7.99 16.64
CA GLN A 91 -12.97 -7.37 17.95
C GLN A 91 -13.84 -6.11 17.82
N TRP A 92 -14.82 -6.03 18.71
CA TRP A 92 -15.80 -4.94 18.81
C TRP A 92 -16.81 -4.81 17.66
N ASP A 93 -16.84 -5.74 16.70
CA ASP A 93 -17.89 -5.77 15.65
C ASP A 93 -19.31 -5.90 16.23
N SER A 94 -19.45 -6.52 17.40
CA SER A 94 -20.72 -6.70 18.11
C SER A 94 -21.14 -5.53 19.00
N GLN A 95 -20.25 -4.55 19.24
CA GLN A 95 -20.50 -3.41 20.12
C GLN A 95 -20.90 -2.19 19.29
N SER A 96 -22.16 -2.15 18.86
CA SER A 96 -22.69 -1.24 17.84
C SER A 96 -22.74 0.26 18.20
N SER A 97 -22.36 0.66 19.41
CA SER A 97 -22.52 2.05 19.87
C SER A 97 -21.26 2.92 19.68
N GLU A 98 -20.09 2.34 19.44
CA GLU A 98 -18.84 3.09 19.31
C GLU A 98 -18.21 2.89 17.92
N SER A 99 -17.82 3.98 17.25
CA SER A 99 -17.08 3.89 15.99
C SER A 99 -15.66 3.35 16.25
N VAL A 100 -15.30 2.30 15.50
CA VAL A 100 -13.98 1.64 15.59
C VAL A 100 -13.17 1.98 14.34
N THR A 101 -12.00 2.58 14.52
CA THR A 101 -11.01 2.76 13.44
C THR A 101 -10.05 1.57 13.46
N LYS A 102 -10.05 0.77 12.40
CA LYS A 102 -9.17 -0.41 12.28
C LYS A 102 -7.99 -0.11 11.36
N ILE A 103 -6.78 -0.37 11.83
CA ILE A 103 -5.53 -0.17 11.10
C ILE A 103 -4.70 -1.44 11.19
N SER A 104 -4.25 -1.96 10.04
CA SER A 104 -3.35 -3.11 10.02
C SER A 104 -1.97 -2.73 9.51
N PHE A 105 -0.94 -3.45 9.94
CA PHE A 105 0.43 -3.24 9.46
C PHE A 105 1.17 -4.56 9.24
N GLY A 106 1.94 -4.61 8.16
CA GLY A 106 2.68 -5.80 7.73
C GLY A 106 3.91 -5.43 6.90
N HIS A 107 4.74 -6.41 6.57
CA HIS A 107 5.96 -6.12 5.81
C HIS A 107 5.71 -5.92 4.32
N PHE A 108 4.93 -6.80 3.69
CA PHE A 108 4.80 -6.85 2.24
C PHE A 108 3.57 -6.08 1.75
N PRO A 109 3.67 -5.38 0.61
CA PRO A 109 2.49 -4.87 -0.09
C PRO A 109 1.68 -6.04 -0.64
N LEU A 110 0.39 -5.83 -0.86
CA LEU A 110 -0.53 -6.87 -1.31
C LEU A 110 -0.20 -7.39 -2.71
N SER A 111 0.38 -6.55 -3.57
CA SER A 111 0.90 -6.95 -4.89
C SER A 111 2.06 -7.95 -4.82
N PHE A 112 2.77 -8.00 -3.68
CA PHE A 112 3.83 -8.95 -3.37
C PHE A 112 3.39 -9.90 -2.23
N SER A 113 2.11 -10.22 -2.15
CA SER A 113 1.60 -11.28 -1.26
C SER A 113 1.07 -12.44 -2.09
N ALA A 114 1.44 -13.66 -1.70
CA ALA A 114 0.88 -14.88 -2.23
C ALA A 114 -0.55 -15.11 -1.71
N VAL A 115 -1.26 -15.99 -2.41
CA VAL A 115 -2.57 -16.52 -2.01
C VAL A 115 -2.34 -17.68 -1.04
N ALA A 116 -3.16 -17.79 0.00
CA ALA A 116 -3.11 -18.94 0.91
C ALA A 116 -3.65 -20.22 0.23
N GLU A 117 -3.43 -21.38 0.85
CA GLU A 117 -3.84 -22.68 0.28
C GLU A 117 -5.35 -22.77 0.05
N SER A 118 -6.16 -22.16 0.92
CA SER A 118 -7.61 -22.05 0.76
C SER A 118 -8.08 -21.16 -0.40
N GLY A 119 -7.17 -20.42 -1.05
CA GLY A 119 -7.51 -19.42 -2.06
C GLY A 119 -7.83 -18.03 -1.49
N ARG A 120 -7.85 -17.87 -0.16
CA ARG A 120 -8.08 -16.56 0.48
C ARG A 120 -6.84 -15.68 0.42
N THR A 121 -7.05 -14.36 0.42
CA THR A 121 -5.99 -13.35 0.43
C THR A 121 -6.13 -12.39 1.61
N LEU A 122 -5.05 -11.69 1.95
CA LEU A 122 -5.08 -10.59 2.93
C LEU A 122 -6.07 -9.49 2.51
N ARG A 123 -6.18 -9.22 1.20
CA ARG A 123 -7.11 -8.23 0.64
C ARG A 123 -8.55 -8.56 1.04
N ASP A 124 -8.95 -9.83 0.98
CA ASP A 124 -10.33 -10.25 1.26
C ASP A 124 -10.70 -9.97 2.73
N ILE A 125 -9.76 -10.22 3.64
CA ILE A 125 -9.94 -9.99 5.08
C ILE A 125 -10.00 -8.50 5.39
N PHE A 126 -9.12 -7.71 4.77
CA PHE A 126 -9.09 -6.27 4.97
C PHE A 126 -10.33 -5.57 4.42
N LEU A 127 -10.88 -6.05 3.30
CA LEU A 127 -12.18 -5.60 2.78
C LEU A 127 -13.31 -6.00 3.71
N LYS A 128 -13.38 -7.27 4.13
CA LYS A 128 -14.39 -7.79 5.05
C LYS A 128 -14.51 -6.93 6.32
N HIS A 129 -13.38 -6.48 6.86
CA HIS A 129 -13.32 -5.66 8.07
C HIS A 129 -13.35 -4.15 7.83
N SER A 130 -13.44 -3.70 6.57
CA SER A 130 -13.45 -2.29 6.16
C SER A 130 -12.37 -1.46 6.86
N LEU A 131 -11.10 -1.89 6.71
CA LEU A 131 -9.98 -1.19 7.32
C LEU A 131 -9.91 0.27 6.87
N SER A 132 -9.52 1.16 7.79
CA SER A 132 -9.23 2.55 7.42
C SER A 132 -7.95 2.62 6.59
N THR A 133 -6.90 1.90 7.02
CA THR A 133 -5.67 1.76 6.25
C THR A 133 -4.88 0.49 6.59
N TYR A 134 -4.14 -0.01 5.60
CA TYR A 134 -3.10 -1.02 5.73
C TYR A 134 -1.73 -0.36 5.47
N LEU A 135 -0.84 -0.40 6.45
CA LEU A 135 0.52 0.12 6.37
C LEU A 135 1.49 -1.01 6.01
N CYS A 136 2.21 -0.86 4.89
CA CYS A 136 3.15 -1.87 4.42
C CYS A 136 4.54 -1.28 4.12
N GLY A 137 5.52 -2.14 3.85
CA GLY A 137 6.89 -1.76 3.51
C GLY A 137 7.44 -2.54 2.30
N HIS A 138 8.66 -3.06 2.43
CA HIS A 138 9.37 -3.88 1.44
C HIS A 138 9.98 -3.15 0.22
N LEU A 139 9.22 -2.27 -0.43
CA LEU A 139 9.64 -1.62 -1.68
C LEU A 139 10.52 -0.38 -1.46
N HIS A 140 10.44 0.17 -0.25
CA HIS A 140 11.12 1.35 0.23
C HIS A 140 10.81 2.60 -0.62
N VAL A 141 11.79 3.18 -1.29
CA VAL A 141 11.61 4.43 -2.07
C VAL A 141 12.04 4.27 -3.52
N LYS A 142 12.33 3.04 -3.94
CA LYS A 142 12.96 2.75 -5.23
C LYS A 142 12.01 2.96 -6.41
N PHE A 143 10.71 2.81 -6.17
CA PHE A 143 9.73 2.69 -7.25
C PHE A 143 8.76 3.88 -7.35
N GLY A 144 9.01 4.94 -6.59
CA GLY A 144 8.21 6.16 -6.65
C GLY A 144 8.00 6.80 -5.29
N LYS A 145 7.14 7.82 -5.26
CA LYS A 145 6.66 8.47 -4.02
C LYS A 145 5.18 8.17 -3.76
N ASN A 146 4.44 7.68 -4.76
CA ASN A 146 3.01 7.38 -4.66
C ASN A 146 2.75 5.87 -4.65
N LEU A 147 3.47 5.14 -3.80
CA LEU A 147 3.24 3.72 -3.55
C LEU A 147 2.06 3.56 -2.58
N LYS A 148 0.87 3.88 -3.08
CA LYS A 148 -0.39 3.86 -2.35
C LYS A 148 -1.41 3.23 -3.27
N ARG A 149 -2.35 2.44 -2.75
CA ARG A 149 -3.39 1.78 -3.53
C ARG A 149 -4.70 1.80 -2.77
N HIS A 150 -5.78 2.19 -3.43
CA HIS A 150 -7.12 2.07 -2.88
C HIS A 150 -7.73 0.73 -3.31
N HIS A 151 -8.29 0.01 -2.35
CA HIS A 151 -9.01 -1.23 -2.56
C HIS A 151 -10.49 -0.99 -2.29
N GLN A 152 -11.35 -1.45 -3.18
CA GLN A 152 -12.78 -1.43 -3.01
C GLN A 152 -13.34 -2.82 -3.40
N SER A 153 -14.41 -3.23 -2.71
CA SER A 153 -15.18 -4.44 -3.03
C SER A 153 -16.12 -4.12 -4.20
N SER A 154 -15.78 -4.59 -5.40
CA SER A 154 -16.62 -4.44 -6.59
C SER A 154 -17.54 -5.65 -6.72
N LYS A 155 -18.84 -5.47 -6.37
CA LYS A 155 -19.86 -6.53 -6.56
C LYS A 155 -20.27 -6.75 -8.03
N GLY A 156 -19.62 -6.07 -8.98
CA GLY A 156 -19.90 -6.21 -10.41
C GLY A 156 -18.68 -5.93 -11.29
N PHE A 157 -18.36 -6.91 -12.15
CA PHE A 157 -17.64 -6.85 -13.43
C PHE A 157 -16.12 -7.14 -13.51
N PHE A 158 -15.83 -8.03 -14.48
CA PHE A 158 -14.57 -8.55 -15.07
C PHE A 158 -13.39 -8.99 -14.18
N SER A 159 -12.99 -10.25 -14.40
CA SER A 159 -11.79 -10.98 -13.94
C SER A 159 -10.44 -10.22 -14.01
N SER A 160 -10.34 -9.06 -14.67
CA SER A 160 -9.09 -8.30 -14.81
C SER A 160 -8.56 -7.70 -13.51
N GLU A 161 -9.43 -7.35 -12.55
CA GLU A 161 -8.99 -6.74 -11.27
C GLU A 161 -8.23 -7.71 -10.35
N GLN A 162 -8.37 -9.02 -10.60
CA GLN A 162 -7.56 -10.05 -9.96
C GLN A 162 -6.09 -9.97 -10.39
N TYR A 163 -5.81 -9.39 -11.56
CA TYR A 163 -4.47 -9.36 -12.16
C TYR A 163 -3.83 -7.97 -12.15
N PHE A 164 -4.58 -6.91 -12.44
CA PHE A 164 -4.04 -5.55 -12.47
C PHE A 164 -5.09 -4.48 -12.16
N GLN A 165 -4.62 -3.39 -11.57
CA GLN A 165 -5.38 -2.16 -11.38
C GLN A 165 -4.61 -1.02 -12.02
N LEU A 166 -5.19 -0.33 -13.00
CA LEU A 166 -4.44 0.65 -13.81
C LEU A 166 -4.23 2.00 -13.12
N ASN A 167 -5.03 2.32 -12.11
CA ASN A 167 -5.00 3.59 -11.39
C ASN A 167 -4.89 3.37 -9.89
N MET A 168 -4.37 4.38 -9.18
CA MET A 168 -4.29 4.35 -7.73
C MET A 168 -5.65 4.12 -7.05
N GLN A 169 -6.69 4.65 -7.67
CA GLN A 169 -8.08 4.55 -7.24
C GLN A 169 -8.90 3.82 -8.30
N GLN A 170 -9.84 2.99 -7.85
CA GLN A 170 -10.89 2.48 -8.72
C GLN A 170 -11.92 3.59 -8.97
N ALA A 171 -12.41 3.69 -10.21
CA ALA A 171 -13.50 4.62 -10.49
C ALA A 171 -14.73 4.16 -9.68
N PRO A 172 -15.40 5.04 -8.93
CA PRO A 172 -16.68 4.69 -8.35
C PRO A 172 -17.59 4.30 -9.52
N VAL A 173 -18.10 3.06 -9.49
CA VAL A 173 -19.10 2.65 -10.46
C VAL A 173 -20.29 3.58 -10.23
N ALA A 174 -20.70 4.29 -11.28
CA ALA A 174 -21.87 5.15 -11.30
C ALA A 174 -23.18 4.33 -11.24
N THR A 175 -23.26 3.41 -10.28
CA THR A 175 -24.42 2.59 -9.95
C THR A 175 -24.61 2.60 -8.44
N ALA A 176 -24.75 3.79 -7.89
CA ALA A 176 -25.65 4.01 -6.77
C ALA A 176 -26.38 5.31 -7.13
N VAL A 177 -27.59 5.16 -7.65
CA VAL A 177 -28.61 6.19 -7.43
C VAL A 177 -28.60 6.40 -5.93
N GLU A 178 -28.09 7.56 -5.52
CA GLU A 178 -28.02 8.04 -4.13
C GLU A 178 -29.42 7.98 -3.53
N THR A 179 -29.75 6.84 -2.94
CA THR A 179 -30.77 6.77 -1.92
C THR A 179 -30.09 7.30 -0.67
N LYS A 180 -30.44 8.53 -0.31
CA LYS A 180 -30.04 9.22 0.93
C LYS A 180 -30.70 8.55 2.14
N ASP A 181 -30.46 7.25 2.30
CA ASP A 181 -31.09 6.45 3.33
C ASP A 181 -30.13 6.33 4.52
N CYS A 182 -30.07 7.40 5.33
CA CYS A 182 -29.37 7.42 6.62
C CYS A 182 -29.96 6.44 7.66
N PHE A 183 -30.96 5.65 7.28
CA PHE A 183 -31.70 4.74 8.16
C PHE A 183 -31.16 3.30 8.13
N ASN A 184 -30.47 2.87 7.08
CA ASN A 184 -29.93 1.51 6.96
C ASN A 184 -28.41 1.54 6.70
N ALA A 185 -27.63 1.65 7.78
CA ALA A 185 -26.15 1.59 7.78
C ALA A 185 -25.54 0.24 7.32
N THR A 186 -26.32 -0.65 6.68
CA THR A 186 -25.97 -2.06 6.45
C THR A 186 -25.33 -2.34 5.09
N GLN A 187 -25.09 -1.33 4.25
CA GLN A 187 -24.29 -1.50 3.03
C GLN A 187 -23.18 -0.46 2.95
N SER A 188 -22.33 -0.40 3.99
CA SER A 188 -21.04 0.25 3.84
C SER A 188 -20.26 -0.46 2.73
N ILE A 189 -19.81 0.31 1.75
CA ILE A 189 -18.89 -0.19 0.73
C ILE A 189 -17.60 -0.60 1.45
N GLU A 190 -17.25 -1.87 1.37
CA GLU A 190 -15.97 -2.39 1.85
C GLU A 190 -14.85 -1.74 1.03
N GLU A 191 -14.07 -0.86 1.66
CA GLU A 191 -12.90 -0.21 1.07
C GLU A 191 -11.79 -0.03 2.10
N PHE A 192 -10.55 0.10 1.63
CA PHE A 192 -9.41 0.49 2.47
C PHE A 192 -8.27 1.07 1.63
N TRP A 193 -7.39 1.81 2.30
CA TRP A 193 -6.16 2.33 1.71
C TRP A 193 -4.94 1.49 2.09
N GLU A 194 -4.23 0.97 1.10
CA GLU A 194 -2.88 0.42 1.26
C GLU A 194 -1.84 1.53 1.07
N TYR A 195 -0.92 1.64 2.02
CA TYR A 195 0.12 2.67 2.06
C TYR A 195 1.49 2.05 2.29
N GLU A 196 2.33 2.06 1.26
CA GLU A 196 3.72 1.63 1.37
C GLU A 196 4.58 2.74 2.00
N MET A 197 5.50 2.33 2.86
CA MET A 197 6.36 3.18 3.67
C MET A 197 7.82 3.12 3.21
N GLY A 198 8.45 4.29 3.13
CA GLY A 198 9.87 4.40 2.79
C GLY A 198 10.82 3.82 3.85
N ASP A 199 12.10 3.67 3.49
CA ASP A 199 13.12 3.16 4.42
C ASP A 199 13.63 4.25 5.37
N TRP A 200 13.65 3.96 6.67
CA TRP A 200 14.38 4.79 7.63
C TRP A 200 15.89 4.58 7.57
N ARG A 201 16.36 3.34 7.35
CA ARG A 201 17.78 2.99 7.51
C ARG A 201 18.66 3.66 6.47
N LYS A 202 18.27 3.58 5.19
CA LYS A 202 19.04 4.15 4.06
C LYS A 202 18.44 5.44 3.54
N SER A 203 17.13 5.49 3.29
CA SER A 203 16.51 6.68 2.70
C SER A 203 16.03 7.73 3.71
N ARG A 204 16.16 7.47 5.02
CA ARG A 204 15.76 8.39 6.10
C ARG A 204 14.37 8.99 5.85
N ARG A 205 13.43 8.16 5.42
CA ARG A 205 12.04 8.54 5.20
C ARG A 205 11.17 8.06 6.35
N MET A 206 10.21 8.89 6.72
CA MET A 206 9.27 8.61 7.81
C MET A 206 7.90 9.13 7.42
N ARG A 207 6.85 8.36 7.71
CA ARG A 207 5.46 8.83 7.62
C ARG A 207 4.96 9.15 9.02
N VAL A 208 4.37 10.32 9.20
CA VAL A 208 3.60 10.65 10.41
C VAL A 208 2.14 10.56 10.05
N LEU A 209 1.38 9.76 10.80
CA LEU A 209 -0.04 9.52 10.61
C LEU A 209 -0.80 10.12 11.79
N ALA A 210 -1.91 10.80 11.51
CA ALA A 210 -2.83 11.32 12.51
C ALA A 210 -4.22 10.76 12.26
N ILE A 211 -4.90 10.42 13.35
CA ILE A 211 -6.30 10.01 13.35
C ILE A 211 -7.09 11.14 13.99
N ASP A 212 -7.95 11.78 13.20
CA ASP A 212 -8.81 12.86 13.66
C ASP A 212 -10.26 12.46 13.42
N SER A 213 -10.97 12.19 14.51
CA SER A 213 -12.39 11.80 14.46
C SER A 213 -12.63 10.66 13.48
N GLY A 214 -11.80 9.61 13.58
CA GLY A 214 -11.88 8.40 12.76
C GLY A 214 -11.32 8.52 11.35
N HIS A 215 -11.01 9.73 10.89
CA HIS A 215 -10.37 9.95 9.60
C HIS A 215 -8.86 10.00 9.73
N ILE A 216 -8.17 9.45 8.71
CA ILE A 216 -6.72 9.35 8.70
C ILE A 216 -6.15 10.44 7.80
N SER A 217 -5.17 11.18 8.32
CA SER A 217 -4.30 12.05 7.55
C SER A 217 -2.84 11.65 7.76
N PHE A 218 -1.97 11.94 6.80
CA PHE A 218 -0.56 11.64 6.93
C PHE A 218 0.33 12.65 6.21
N VAL A 219 1.60 12.68 6.59
CA VAL A 219 2.66 13.42 5.89
C VAL A 219 3.90 12.54 5.76
N ASP A 220 4.49 12.55 4.57
CA ASP A 220 5.73 11.85 4.26
C ASP A 220 6.91 12.83 4.40
N ILE A 221 7.84 12.51 5.29
CA ILE A 221 9.00 13.33 5.62
C ILE A 221 10.24 12.68 5.01
N ASP A 222 11.02 13.49 4.29
CA ASP A 222 12.32 13.11 3.75
C ASP A 222 13.42 13.90 4.46
N PHE A 223 14.16 13.23 5.35
CA PHE A 223 15.25 13.85 6.10
C PHE A 223 16.55 13.97 5.30
N THR A 224 16.61 13.49 4.05
CA THR A 224 17.81 13.60 3.21
C THR A 224 17.93 14.95 2.51
N THR A 225 16.81 15.50 2.03
CA THR A 225 16.78 16.75 1.26
C THR A 225 16.68 17.98 2.15
N GLU A 226 15.95 17.87 3.27
CA GLU A 226 15.78 18.96 4.22
C GLU A 226 15.71 18.36 5.63
N ALA A 227 16.63 18.75 6.52
CA ALA A 227 16.43 18.54 7.94
C ALA A 227 15.31 19.49 8.41
N LYS A 228 14.06 19.19 8.02
CA LYS A 228 12.88 19.96 8.42
C LYS A 228 12.82 19.93 9.94
N MET A 229 13.16 21.06 10.54
CA MET A 229 13.07 21.24 11.99
C MET A 229 11.61 21.30 12.44
N THR A 230 10.69 21.58 11.50
CA THR A 230 9.25 21.72 11.72
C THR A 230 8.48 20.75 10.80
N ILE A 231 7.61 19.95 11.39
CA ILE A 231 6.70 19.02 10.73
C ILE A 231 5.29 19.61 10.82
N ILE A 232 4.64 19.78 9.68
CA ILE A 232 3.26 20.30 9.59
C ILE A 232 2.40 19.18 9.00
N LEU A 233 1.46 18.68 9.79
CA LEU A 233 0.50 17.66 9.42
C LEU A 233 -0.92 18.22 9.54
N PRO A 234 -1.52 18.71 8.46
CA PRO A 234 -2.90 19.15 8.52
C PRO A 234 -3.85 17.95 8.63
N THR A 235 -4.75 17.97 9.63
CA THR A 235 -5.68 16.87 9.94
C THR A 235 -7.05 17.09 9.30
N PHE A 236 -7.50 18.34 9.19
CA PHE A 236 -8.74 18.69 8.50
C PHE A 236 -8.63 20.08 7.84
N PRO A 237 -9.20 20.32 6.64
CA PRO A 237 -9.91 19.37 5.77
C PRO A 237 -9.01 18.28 5.20
N LEU A 238 -9.58 17.11 4.90
CA LEU A 238 -8.83 15.95 4.40
C LEU A 238 -8.32 16.19 2.97
N ASP A 239 -7.20 15.56 2.64
CA ASP A 239 -6.63 15.61 1.29
C ASP A 239 -7.51 14.82 0.32
N SER A 240 -8.12 15.49 -0.67
CA SER A 240 -9.08 14.88 -1.62
C SER A 240 -8.48 13.74 -2.44
N ARG A 241 -7.14 13.64 -2.47
CA ARG A 241 -6.37 12.56 -3.09
C ARG A 241 -6.48 11.22 -2.36
N PHE A 242 -6.72 11.24 -1.04
CA PHE A 242 -6.59 10.08 -0.16
C PHE A 242 -7.81 9.87 0.77
N ILE A 243 -8.97 10.48 0.46
CA ILE A 243 -10.21 10.28 1.24
C ILE A 243 -10.73 8.85 1.03
N SER A 244 -11.20 8.20 2.11
CA SER A 244 -12.08 7.03 2.04
C SER A 244 -13.51 7.52 1.82
N SER A 245 -14.07 7.32 0.63
CA SER A 245 -15.32 7.97 0.24
C SER A 245 -16.54 7.47 0.99
N SER A 246 -16.62 6.18 1.30
CA SER A 246 -17.85 5.59 1.84
C SER A 246 -18.16 6.08 3.25
N SER A 247 -17.20 5.99 4.16
CA SER A 247 -17.34 6.48 5.54
C SER A 247 -17.49 8.00 5.58
N TYR A 248 -16.68 8.74 4.82
CA TYR A 248 -16.74 10.20 4.85
C TYR A 248 -18.03 10.76 4.24
N GLN A 249 -18.51 10.19 3.12
CA GLN A 249 -19.74 10.62 2.47
C GLN A 249 -20.95 10.37 3.36
N HIS A 250 -21.01 9.20 4.00
CA HIS A 250 -22.05 8.90 4.97
C HIS A 250 -22.02 9.88 6.15
N ASP A 251 -20.82 10.19 6.68
CA ASP A 251 -20.67 11.12 7.79
C ASP A 251 -21.07 12.55 7.42
N TYR A 252 -20.80 12.96 6.18
CA TYR A 252 -21.20 14.23 5.60
C TYR A 252 -22.72 14.33 5.37
N ASP A 253 -23.32 13.33 4.70
CA ASP A 253 -24.73 13.37 4.31
C ASP A 253 -25.67 13.16 5.51
N CYS A 254 -25.26 12.32 6.48
CA CYS A 254 -26.08 11.95 7.62
C CYS A 254 -25.77 12.73 8.90
N ASN A 255 -24.78 13.64 8.89
CA ASN A 255 -24.31 14.37 10.08
C ASN A 255 -24.07 13.44 11.29
N SER A 256 -23.54 12.24 11.05
CA SER A 256 -23.28 11.23 12.10
C SER A 256 -22.17 11.67 13.06
N VAL A 257 -21.27 12.54 12.58
CA VAL A 257 -20.20 13.17 13.35
C VAL A 257 -20.70 14.52 13.86
N ASP A 258 -20.35 14.86 15.12
CA ASP A 258 -20.64 16.16 15.72
C ASP A 258 -20.36 17.29 14.71
N SER A 259 -21.36 18.12 14.41
CA SER A 259 -21.27 19.19 13.39
C SER A 259 -20.03 20.10 13.56
N SER A 260 -19.53 20.17 14.81
CA SER A 260 -18.27 20.81 15.19
C SER A 260 -17.02 20.32 14.42
N PHE A 261 -17.01 19.10 13.87
CA PHE A 261 -15.87 18.55 13.14
C PHE A 261 -15.55 19.37 11.88
N PHE A 262 -16.58 19.80 11.15
CA PHE A 262 -16.44 20.57 9.91
C PHE A 262 -16.15 22.05 10.17
N GLU A 263 -16.40 22.56 11.39
CA GLU A 263 -16.32 23.98 11.72
C GLU A 263 -14.90 24.51 11.87
N THR A 264 -13.89 23.64 11.98
CA THR A 264 -12.50 24.07 12.21
C THR A 264 -11.49 23.40 11.29
N VAL A 265 -10.63 24.22 10.67
CA VAL A 265 -9.40 23.75 10.02
C VAL A 265 -8.39 23.42 11.11
N ARG A 266 -7.79 22.23 11.04
CA ARG A 266 -6.95 21.68 12.09
C ARG A 266 -5.64 21.14 11.55
N ALA A 267 -4.57 21.34 12.30
CA ALA A 267 -3.25 20.83 11.95
C ALA A 267 -2.40 20.58 13.18
N LEU A 268 -1.57 19.55 13.10
CA LEU A 268 -0.52 19.28 14.06
C LEU A 268 0.78 19.90 13.56
N VAL A 269 1.40 20.73 14.38
CA VAL A 269 2.67 21.37 14.08
C VAL A 269 3.67 21.00 15.17
N PHE A 270 4.68 20.23 14.80
CA PHE A 270 5.77 19.82 15.69
C PHE A 270 7.05 20.49 15.25
N SER A 271 7.78 21.09 16.18
CA SER A 271 9.09 21.66 15.87
C SER A 271 10.03 21.55 17.06
N LYS A 272 11.33 21.49 16.76
CA LYS A 272 12.38 21.62 17.78
C LYS A 272 12.42 23.03 18.37
N SER A 273 12.08 24.03 17.57
CA SER A 273 12.01 25.43 17.99
C SER A 273 10.60 25.78 18.42
N VAL A 274 10.46 26.73 19.35
CA VAL A 274 9.14 27.23 19.73
C VAL A 274 8.49 27.91 18.51
N ILE A 275 7.24 27.55 18.24
CA ILE A 275 6.43 28.11 17.16
C ILE A 275 5.72 29.37 17.66
N VAL A 276 5.89 30.48 16.94
CA VAL A 276 5.29 31.79 17.27
C VAL A 276 3.94 31.96 16.58
N SER A 277 3.87 31.61 15.30
CA SER A 277 2.64 31.75 14.52
C SER A 277 2.43 30.57 13.58
N VAL A 278 1.17 30.22 13.38
CA VAL A 278 0.73 29.25 12.38
C VAL A 278 -0.40 29.88 11.60
N VAL A 279 -0.30 29.88 10.28
CA VAL A 279 -1.24 30.53 9.37
C VAL A 279 -1.78 29.50 8.40
N ALA A 280 -3.09 29.39 8.32
CA ALA A 280 -3.78 28.59 7.30
C ALA A 280 -4.11 29.47 6.09
N ARG A 281 -3.72 29.02 4.90
CA ARG A 281 -4.02 29.64 3.61
C ARG A 281 -4.82 28.72 2.73
N ILE A 282 -5.87 29.26 2.12
CA ILE A 282 -6.71 28.54 1.16
C ILE A 282 -6.71 29.28 -0.17
N TYR A 283 -6.49 28.52 -1.25
CA TYR A 283 -6.44 29.01 -2.62
C TYR A 283 -7.61 28.46 -3.43
N ASP A 284 -8.17 29.27 -4.34
CA ASP A 284 -9.12 28.86 -5.38
C ASP A 284 -8.39 28.79 -6.74
N THR A 285 -8.58 27.70 -7.47
CA THR A 285 -8.00 27.48 -8.80
C THR A 285 -8.91 27.88 -9.96
N ARG A 286 -10.18 28.26 -9.72
CA ARG A 286 -11.12 28.72 -10.76
C ARG A 286 -10.56 29.79 -11.69
N PRO A 287 -9.77 30.79 -11.24
CA PRO A 287 -9.19 31.81 -12.11
C PRO A 287 -8.07 31.31 -13.04
N GLY A 288 -7.77 30.01 -13.08
CA GLY A 288 -6.66 29.42 -13.83
C GLY A 288 -5.28 29.63 -13.19
N HIS A 289 -5.24 30.25 -12.01
CA HIS A 289 -4.05 30.41 -11.17
C HIS A 289 -4.45 30.29 -9.70
N LEU A 290 -3.49 30.04 -8.81
CA LEU A 290 -3.74 29.95 -7.36
C LEU A 290 -4.08 31.32 -6.80
N HIS A 291 -5.37 31.59 -6.58
CA HIS A 291 -5.84 32.84 -6.00
C HIS A 291 -6.12 32.65 -4.50
N LEU A 292 -5.41 33.39 -3.64
CA LEU A 292 -5.59 33.32 -2.19
C LEU A 292 -6.96 33.89 -1.80
N ILE A 293 -7.81 33.07 -1.18
CA ILE A 293 -9.17 33.46 -0.77
C ILE A 293 -9.34 33.53 0.76
N MET A 294 -8.51 32.82 1.51
CA MET A 294 -8.52 32.86 2.97
C MET A 294 -7.11 32.80 3.49
N GLU A 295 -6.81 33.69 4.44
CA GLU A 295 -5.60 33.66 5.25
C GLU A 295 -6.03 33.92 6.69
N ALA A 296 -5.72 32.98 7.59
CA ALA A 296 -6.15 33.09 8.98
C ALA A 296 -5.11 32.51 9.95
N ASN A 297 -4.88 33.24 11.05
CA ASN A 297 -4.00 32.80 12.12
C ASN A 297 -4.67 31.70 12.94
N MET A 298 -3.98 30.57 13.10
CA MET A 298 -4.47 29.43 13.87
C MET A 298 -4.12 29.59 15.34
N ARG A 299 -5.04 29.20 16.22
CA ARG A 299 -4.84 29.21 17.68
C ARG A 299 -4.36 27.84 18.13
N LYS A 300 -3.36 27.81 19.02
CA LYS A 300 -2.89 26.59 19.67
C LYS A 300 -3.95 26.10 20.65
N ALA A 301 -4.21 24.80 20.69
CA ALA A 301 -5.08 24.20 21.70
C ALA A 301 -4.45 24.36 23.10
N GLU A 302 -5.22 24.86 24.06
CA GLU A 302 -4.73 25.19 25.41
C GLU A 302 -4.65 23.97 26.35
N ASN A 303 -5.27 22.85 25.96
CA ASN A 303 -5.29 21.63 26.78
C ASN A 303 -3.98 20.84 26.64
N SER A 304 -3.38 20.47 27.78
CA SER A 304 -2.10 19.75 27.90
C SER A 304 -2.03 18.43 27.13
N THR A 305 -3.17 17.79 26.84
CA THR A 305 -3.25 16.52 26.10
C THR A 305 -3.13 16.67 24.58
N LYS A 306 -3.19 17.90 24.04
CA LYS A 306 -3.16 18.19 22.59
C LYS A 306 -1.98 19.09 22.22
N GLU A 307 -0.80 18.75 22.74
CA GLU A 307 0.42 19.49 22.46
C GLU A 307 0.71 19.52 20.94
N GLY A 308 0.79 20.73 20.38
CA GLY A 308 1.06 20.93 18.94
C GLY A 308 -0.18 20.98 18.04
N LEU A 309 -1.40 20.86 18.56
CA LEU A 309 -2.62 21.07 17.78
C LEU A 309 -2.92 22.55 17.60
N TYR A 310 -3.10 22.97 16.35
CA TYR A 310 -3.55 24.28 15.95
C TYR A 310 -4.91 24.18 15.24
N SER A 311 -5.80 25.10 15.55
CA SER A 311 -7.14 25.15 14.94
C SER A 311 -7.58 26.57 14.61
N VAL A 312 -8.36 26.72 13.54
CA VAL A 312 -9.00 27.99 13.18
C VAL A 312 -10.43 27.73 12.70
N PRO A 313 -11.43 28.50 13.19
CA PRO A 313 -12.80 28.37 12.70
C PRO A 313 -12.91 28.91 11.27
N TRP A 314 -13.76 28.27 10.47
CA TRP A 314 -14.02 28.67 9.08
C TRP A 314 -15.46 28.36 8.67
N ASN A 315 -15.93 29.00 7.60
CA ASN A 315 -17.23 28.68 7.00
C ASN A 315 -17.06 27.59 5.94
N TRP A 316 -17.07 26.32 6.35
CA TRP A 316 -16.84 25.17 5.47
C TRP A 316 -17.83 25.08 4.30
N LYS A 317 -19.07 25.53 4.48
CA LYS A 317 -20.12 25.54 3.44
C LYS A 317 -19.75 26.40 2.23
N ALA A 318 -18.91 27.42 2.42
CA ALA A 318 -18.41 28.25 1.32
C ALA A 318 -17.41 27.52 0.42
N PHE A 319 -16.86 26.39 0.90
CA PHE A 319 -15.86 25.57 0.20
C PHE A 319 -16.44 24.25 -0.33
N GLU A 320 -17.77 24.12 -0.37
CA GLU A 320 -18.44 23.01 -1.06
C GLU A 320 -18.36 23.21 -2.58
N ASP A 321 -17.86 22.21 -3.30
CA ASP A 321 -17.81 22.21 -4.77
C ASP A 321 -17.82 20.78 -5.31
N PRO A 322 -18.48 20.51 -6.46
CA PRO A 322 -18.40 19.19 -7.10
C PRO A 322 -16.99 18.83 -7.60
N SER A 323 -16.10 19.80 -7.78
CA SER A 323 -14.73 19.59 -8.27
C SER A 323 -13.78 19.35 -7.10
N PRO A 324 -13.10 18.18 -7.04
CA PRO A 324 -12.27 17.79 -5.89
C PRO A 324 -10.92 18.54 -5.78
N ASP A 325 -10.57 19.32 -6.80
CA ASP A 325 -9.29 20.02 -7.00
C ASP A 325 -9.45 21.54 -7.11
N ARG A 326 -10.64 22.07 -6.80
CA ARG A 326 -10.90 23.51 -6.80
C ARG A 326 -10.14 24.24 -5.70
N PHE A 327 -10.23 23.73 -4.47
CA PHE A 327 -9.67 24.38 -3.29
C PHE A 327 -8.42 23.68 -2.80
N TRP A 328 -7.42 24.47 -2.44
CA TRP A 328 -6.13 23.97 -1.98
C TRP A 328 -5.76 24.60 -0.64
N LEU A 329 -5.30 23.76 0.29
CA LEU A 329 -4.86 24.15 1.62
C LEU A 329 -3.33 24.18 1.69
N GLN A 330 -2.80 25.22 2.31
CA GLN A 330 -1.40 25.32 2.69
C GLN A 330 -1.29 25.91 4.09
N ILE A 331 -0.41 25.37 4.92
CA ILE A 331 -0.16 25.86 6.26
C ILE A 331 1.29 26.32 6.36
N GLU A 332 1.48 27.52 6.88
CA GLU A 332 2.80 28.08 7.19
C GLU A 332 2.96 28.17 8.70
N ALA A 333 4.08 27.68 9.22
CA ALA A 333 4.47 27.82 10.61
C ALA A 333 5.76 28.62 10.71
N SER A 334 5.78 29.65 11.57
CA SER A 334 6.96 30.48 11.83
C SER A 334 7.50 30.23 13.23
N ASP A 335 8.81 30.03 13.32
CA ASP A 335 9.50 29.82 14.59
C ASP A 335 9.94 31.15 15.25
N ILE A 336 10.40 31.05 16.51
CA ILE A 336 10.98 32.18 17.26
C ILE A 336 12.23 32.80 16.60
N SER A 337 12.89 32.08 15.69
CA SER A 337 14.06 32.56 14.96
C SER A 337 13.68 33.29 13.66
N GLY A 338 12.38 33.45 13.40
CA GLY A 338 11.85 34.08 12.18
C GLY A 338 11.91 33.20 10.93
N ARG A 339 12.20 31.89 11.07
CA ARG A 339 12.17 30.94 9.95
C ARG A 339 10.75 30.44 9.76
N SER A 340 10.22 30.60 8.55
CA SER A 340 8.96 30.00 8.18
C SER A 340 9.16 28.66 7.46
N THR A 341 8.30 27.70 7.78
CA THR A 341 8.21 26.39 7.13
C THR A 341 6.81 26.26 6.55
N ILE A 342 6.73 25.88 5.28
CA ILE A 342 5.46 25.80 4.56
C ILE A 342 5.16 24.32 4.26
N SER A 343 3.90 23.92 4.45
CA SER A 343 3.44 22.58 4.10
C SER A 343 3.37 22.38 2.58
N GLU A 344 3.29 21.11 2.16
CA GLU A 344 2.88 20.80 0.78
C GLU A 344 1.50 21.42 0.51
N LEU A 345 1.35 22.00 -0.68
CA LEU A 345 0.07 22.48 -1.17
C LEU A 345 -0.79 21.26 -1.52
N ARG A 346 -1.93 21.08 -0.84
CA ARG A 346 -2.79 19.90 -1.04
C ARG A 346 -4.22 20.29 -1.40
N PRO A 347 -4.87 19.58 -2.34
CA PRO A 347 -6.27 19.81 -2.65
C PRO A 347 -7.14 19.22 -1.54
N PHE A 348 -8.31 19.81 -1.31
CA PHE A 348 -9.30 19.25 -0.39
C PHE A 348 -10.71 19.39 -0.95
N SER A 349 -11.59 18.50 -0.48
CA SER A 349 -13.01 18.49 -0.81
C SER A 349 -13.78 18.27 0.48
N VAL A 350 -14.63 19.24 0.83
CA VAL A 350 -15.44 19.16 2.06
C VAL A 350 -16.58 18.16 1.92
N ASN A 351 -17.11 18.01 0.71
CA ASN A 351 -18.16 17.08 0.32
C ASN A 351 -17.65 15.67 -0.04
N GLY A 352 -16.38 15.34 0.23
CA GLY A 352 -15.88 13.96 0.13
C GLY A 352 -15.59 13.45 -1.29
N VAL A 353 -15.61 14.35 -2.29
CA VAL A 353 -15.30 14.01 -3.68
C VAL A 353 -13.80 13.75 -3.81
N ARG A 354 -13.44 12.63 -4.44
CA ARG A 354 -12.05 12.20 -4.61
C ARG A 354 -11.42 12.77 -5.87
N MET A 355 -10.20 13.28 -5.74
CA MET A 355 -9.36 13.63 -6.89
C MET A 355 -8.65 12.38 -7.42
N LYS A 356 -8.78 12.13 -8.73
CA LYS A 356 -8.14 10.98 -9.39
C LYS A 356 -6.65 11.20 -9.56
N ILE A 357 -5.85 10.26 -9.04
CA ILE A 357 -4.40 10.22 -9.25
C ILE A 357 -4.03 9.06 -10.16
N ARG A 358 -3.13 9.36 -11.11
CA ARG A 358 -2.53 8.36 -11.99
C ARG A 358 -1.18 7.94 -11.43
N TRP A 359 -0.90 6.65 -11.51
CA TRP A 359 0.43 6.13 -11.23
C TRP A 359 1.37 6.39 -12.40
N THR A 360 2.65 6.51 -12.09
CA THR A 360 3.71 6.28 -13.09
C THR A 360 3.76 4.79 -13.46
N TRP A 361 4.40 4.45 -14.58
CA TRP A 361 4.56 3.06 -14.99
C TRP A 361 5.25 2.18 -13.92
N MET A 362 6.24 2.72 -13.21
CA MET A 362 6.92 1.99 -12.13
C MET A 362 6.02 1.75 -10.93
N GLU A 363 5.26 2.77 -10.51
CA GLU A 363 4.29 2.64 -9.42
C GLU A 363 3.17 1.65 -9.79
N PHE A 364 2.71 1.66 -11.05
CA PHE A 364 1.73 0.71 -11.55
C PHE A 364 2.25 -0.74 -11.57
N LEU A 365 3.47 -0.98 -12.07
CA LEU A 365 4.06 -2.32 -12.09
C LEU A 365 4.18 -2.92 -10.69
N VAL A 366 4.45 -2.07 -9.70
CA VAL A 366 4.76 -2.51 -8.34
C VAL A 366 3.52 -2.58 -7.46
N MET A 367 2.60 -1.61 -7.55
CA MET A 367 1.36 -1.60 -6.74
C MET A 367 0.15 -2.13 -7.49
N GLY A 368 0.06 -1.89 -8.79
CA GLY A 368 -1.11 -2.21 -9.61
C GLY A 368 -1.18 -3.68 -10.02
N CYS A 369 -0.06 -4.27 -10.40
CA CYS A 369 0.03 -5.68 -10.82
C CYS A 369 0.01 -6.63 -9.61
N GLN A 370 -0.82 -7.66 -9.71
CA GLN A 370 -0.91 -8.75 -8.72
C GLN A 370 -0.01 -9.91 -9.19
N TRP A 371 1.27 -9.85 -8.82
CA TRP A 371 2.30 -10.74 -9.38
C TRP A 371 2.06 -12.22 -9.07
N ALA A 372 1.52 -12.54 -7.89
CA ALA A 372 1.17 -13.92 -7.52
C ALA A 372 0.13 -14.53 -8.47
N ASN A 373 -0.90 -13.76 -8.83
CA ASN A 373 -1.94 -14.22 -9.76
C ASN A 373 -1.44 -14.24 -11.21
N LEU A 374 -0.53 -13.32 -11.57
CA LEU A 374 0.06 -13.24 -12.91
C LEU A 374 1.09 -14.33 -13.19
N TYR A 375 1.67 -14.94 -12.16
CA TYR A 375 2.74 -15.95 -12.31
C TYR A 375 2.35 -17.09 -13.26
N TYR A 376 1.24 -17.78 -13.00
CA TYR A 376 0.82 -18.92 -13.84
C TYR A 376 0.49 -18.51 -15.29
N PRO A 377 -0.33 -17.47 -15.54
CA PRO A 377 -0.56 -16.98 -16.91
C PRO A 377 0.73 -16.62 -17.64
N ILE A 378 1.66 -15.90 -17.00
CA ILE A 378 2.95 -15.53 -17.60
C ILE A 378 3.79 -16.77 -17.89
N PHE A 379 3.91 -17.66 -16.91
CA PHE A 379 4.71 -18.89 -17.03
C PHE A 379 4.23 -19.76 -18.19
N TRP A 380 2.93 -20.06 -18.26
CA TRP A 380 2.37 -20.86 -19.35
C TRP A 380 2.46 -20.15 -20.71
N SER A 381 2.27 -18.84 -20.75
CA SER A 381 2.43 -18.06 -21.99
C SER A 381 3.87 -18.11 -22.51
N VAL A 382 4.87 -17.99 -21.62
CA VAL A 382 6.29 -18.10 -21.97
C VAL A 382 6.62 -19.51 -22.45
N LEU A 383 6.13 -20.55 -21.77
CA LEU A 383 6.34 -21.93 -22.21
C LEU A 383 5.72 -22.19 -23.59
N LEU A 384 4.48 -21.74 -23.82
CA LEU A 384 3.82 -21.87 -25.12
C LEU A 384 4.57 -21.13 -26.23
N LEU A 385 5.10 -19.93 -25.94
CA LEU A 385 5.93 -19.17 -26.86
C LEU A 385 7.22 -19.93 -27.19
N LEU A 386 7.95 -20.43 -26.18
CA LEU A 386 9.18 -21.19 -26.37
C LEU A 386 8.94 -22.46 -27.19
N PHE A 387 7.85 -23.18 -26.91
CA PHE A 387 7.45 -24.37 -27.65
C PHE A 387 7.11 -24.02 -29.11
N SER A 388 6.38 -22.93 -29.33
CA SER A 388 6.03 -22.46 -30.69
C SER A 388 7.27 -22.10 -31.50
N VAL A 389 8.26 -21.45 -30.89
CA VAL A 389 9.56 -21.13 -31.52
C VAL A 389 10.31 -22.42 -31.92
N LEU A 390 10.31 -23.45 -31.06
CA LEU A 390 10.96 -24.74 -31.34
C LEU A 390 10.29 -25.52 -32.49
N ILE A 391 8.96 -25.44 -32.62
CA ILE A 391 8.24 -26.09 -33.73
C ILE A 391 8.44 -25.32 -35.03
N THR A 392 8.17 -24.01 -35.01
CA THR A 392 8.25 -23.16 -36.20
C THR A 392 9.66 -23.19 -36.80
N SER A 393 10.72 -23.15 -35.99
CA SER A 393 12.10 -23.25 -36.47
C SER A 393 12.40 -24.54 -37.24
N LYS A 394 11.72 -25.66 -36.94
CA LYS A 394 11.87 -26.93 -37.66
C LYS A 394 11.02 -26.98 -38.93
N ASP A 395 9.79 -26.48 -38.87
CA ASP A 395 8.91 -26.39 -40.04
C ASP A 395 9.50 -25.46 -41.11
N LEU A 396 10.08 -24.35 -40.67
CA LEU A 396 10.74 -23.37 -41.55
C LEU A 396 11.97 -23.95 -42.24
N LEU A 397 12.79 -24.76 -41.55
CA LEU A 397 13.89 -25.49 -42.19
C LEU A 397 13.39 -26.51 -43.22
N SER A 398 12.33 -27.25 -42.91
CA SER A 398 11.71 -28.22 -43.82
C SER A 398 11.13 -27.56 -45.09
N CYS A 399 10.59 -26.35 -44.97
CA CYS A 399 10.12 -25.55 -46.12
C CYS A 399 11.26 -24.85 -46.88
N SER A 400 12.29 -24.38 -46.16
CA SER A 400 13.44 -23.66 -46.73
C SER A 400 14.30 -24.55 -47.64
N THR A 401 14.52 -25.81 -47.27
CA THR A 401 15.24 -26.78 -48.12
C THR A 401 14.56 -26.98 -49.48
N LYS A 402 13.27 -26.66 -49.62
CA LYS A 402 12.52 -26.73 -50.89
C LYS A 402 12.54 -25.44 -51.71
N THR A 403 12.92 -24.28 -51.15
CA THR A 403 12.70 -22.98 -51.82
C THR A 403 13.78 -21.91 -51.63
N TYR A 404 14.70 -22.02 -50.66
CA TYR A 404 15.60 -20.92 -50.28
C TYR A 404 17.08 -21.24 -50.55
N SER A 405 17.61 -20.69 -51.65
CA SER A 405 19.05 -20.64 -51.91
C SER A 405 19.69 -19.55 -51.07
N HIS A 406 20.90 -19.83 -50.54
CA HIS A 406 21.81 -18.93 -49.81
C HIS A 406 21.97 -17.51 -50.44
N LYS A 407 21.65 -17.36 -51.73
CA LYS A 407 21.74 -16.09 -52.47
C LYS A 407 20.71 -15.03 -52.06
N ASN A 408 19.53 -15.38 -51.54
CA ASN A 408 18.49 -14.38 -51.22
C ASN A 408 18.70 -13.66 -49.87
N PHE A 409 19.56 -14.18 -48.99
CA PHE A 409 19.79 -13.62 -47.65
C PHE A 409 20.74 -12.42 -47.63
N ILE A 410 21.66 -12.33 -48.59
CA ILE A 410 22.63 -11.22 -48.68
C ILE A 410 21.92 -9.87 -48.95
N TYR A 411 20.64 -9.89 -49.35
CA TYR A 411 19.90 -8.71 -49.77
C TYR A 411 19.01 -8.06 -48.69
N GLU A 412 18.58 -8.78 -47.64
CA GLU A 412 17.73 -8.22 -46.57
C GLU A 412 18.37 -8.33 -45.18
N ARG A 413 19.10 -7.29 -44.80
CA ARG A 413 19.89 -7.21 -43.57
C ARG A 413 19.06 -6.71 -42.37
N ASN A 414 17.95 -7.38 -42.07
CA ASN A 414 17.09 -7.05 -40.92
C ASN A 414 17.36 -7.96 -39.71
N PHE A 415 17.20 -7.44 -38.49
CA PHE A 415 17.40 -8.19 -37.23
C PHE A 415 16.56 -9.47 -37.16
N SER A 416 15.30 -9.41 -37.62
CA SER A 416 14.41 -10.57 -37.68
C SER A 416 14.93 -11.66 -38.62
N SER A 417 15.55 -11.27 -39.73
CA SER A 417 16.15 -12.21 -40.69
C SER A 417 17.35 -12.95 -40.06
N CYS A 418 18.18 -12.22 -39.31
CA CYS A 418 19.28 -12.81 -38.55
C CYS A 418 18.79 -13.76 -37.45
N LEU A 419 17.80 -13.36 -36.65
CA LEU A 419 17.21 -14.21 -35.60
C LEU A 419 16.62 -15.50 -36.20
N PHE A 420 15.91 -15.37 -37.33
CA PHE A 420 15.32 -16.51 -38.02
C PHE A 420 16.38 -17.48 -38.54
N TRP A 421 17.49 -16.97 -39.07
CA TRP A 421 18.61 -17.79 -39.52
C TRP A 421 19.27 -18.54 -38.36
N VAL A 422 19.52 -17.86 -37.23
CA VAL A 422 20.07 -18.50 -36.02
C VAL A 422 19.15 -19.62 -35.52
N LEU A 423 17.84 -19.38 -35.49
CA LEU A 423 16.86 -20.39 -35.08
C LEU A 423 16.80 -21.59 -36.04
N ALA A 424 16.88 -21.35 -37.35
CA ALA A 424 16.91 -22.41 -38.36
C ALA A 424 18.21 -23.23 -38.33
N GLU A 425 19.34 -22.59 -38.04
CA GLU A 425 20.63 -23.27 -37.91
C GLU A 425 20.64 -24.17 -36.66
N ILE A 426 20.12 -23.67 -35.53
CA ILE A 426 19.97 -24.44 -34.28
C ILE A 426 19.05 -25.65 -34.49
N SER A 427 17.96 -25.50 -35.26
CA SER A 427 17.03 -26.59 -35.55
C SER A 427 17.58 -27.62 -36.56
N SER A 428 18.57 -27.24 -37.37
CA SER A 428 19.24 -28.14 -38.32
C SER A 428 20.06 -29.24 -37.62
N ILE A 429 20.64 -28.91 -36.46
CA ILE A 429 21.39 -29.85 -35.63
C ILE A 429 20.38 -30.68 -34.82
N SER A 430 20.00 -31.84 -35.36
CA SER A 430 18.96 -32.71 -34.79
C SER A 430 19.21 -33.07 -33.31
N SER A 431 20.46 -33.29 -32.92
CA SER A 431 20.82 -33.59 -31.52
C SER A 431 20.54 -32.40 -30.57
N LEU A 432 20.87 -31.18 -31.00
CA LEU A 432 20.66 -29.97 -30.22
C LEU A 432 19.16 -29.68 -30.06
N TRP A 433 18.39 -29.80 -31.15
CA TRP A 433 16.94 -29.61 -31.12
C TRP A 433 16.22 -30.63 -30.21
N VAL A 434 16.59 -31.91 -30.29
CA VAL A 434 16.05 -32.95 -29.37
C VAL A 434 16.40 -32.64 -27.92
N THR A 435 17.63 -32.18 -27.65
CA THR A 435 18.05 -31.78 -26.30
C THR A 435 17.24 -30.61 -25.76
N MET A 436 16.93 -29.62 -26.60
CA MET A 436 16.08 -28.47 -26.21
C MET A 436 14.64 -28.90 -25.90
N ILE A 437 14.09 -29.88 -26.63
CA ILE A 437 12.77 -30.44 -26.32
C ILE A 437 12.77 -31.24 -25.03
N LEU A 438 13.80 -32.06 -24.81
CA LEU A 438 13.96 -32.79 -23.56
C LEU A 438 14.07 -31.84 -22.37
N TYR A 439 14.81 -30.74 -22.53
CA TYR A 439 14.89 -29.68 -21.52
C TYR A 439 13.54 -28.97 -21.29
N PHE A 440 12.77 -28.72 -22.35
CA PHE A 440 11.42 -28.18 -22.23
C PHE A 440 10.50 -29.11 -21.42
N LEU A 441 10.53 -30.42 -21.71
CA LEU A 441 9.80 -31.43 -20.92
C LEU A 441 10.32 -31.47 -19.48
N TYR A 442 11.63 -31.33 -19.28
CA TYR A 442 12.23 -31.28 -17.94
C TYR A 442 11.62 -30.17 -17.08
N LEU A 443 11.50 -28.95 -17.61
CA LEU A 443 10.93 -27.81 -16.89
C LEU A 443 9.49 -28.02 -16.42
N ILE A 444 8.72 -28.90 -17.08
CA ILE A 444 7.33 -29.18 -16.75
C ILE A 444 7.23 -30.32 -15.73
N PHE A 445 7.99 -31.39 -15.92
CA PHE A 445 7.82 -32.63 -15.15
C PHE A 445 8.75 -32.77 -13.95
N PHE A 446 9.94 -32.17 -13.99
CA PHE A 446 10.99 -32.37 -13.00
C PHE A 446 11.22 -31.15 -12.12
N PRO A 447 11.74 -31.35 -10.90
CA PRO A 447 12.10 -30.24 -10.01
C PRO A 447 13.27 -29.44 -10.59
N TRP A 448 13.17 -28.13 -10.46
CA TRP A 448 14.20 -27.18 -10.89
C TRP A 448 15.34 -27.11 -9.88
N PHE A 449 15.00 -27.22 -8.59
CA PHE A 449 15.95 -27.22 -7.49
C PHE A 449 15.57 -28.30 -6.47
N GLY A 450 16.57 -28.84 -5.78
CA GLY A 450 16.40 -29.75 -4.66
C GLY A 450 17.47 -29.48 -3.62
N GLY A 451 17.13 -29.59 -2.34
CA GLY A 451 18.08 -29.35 -1.25
C GLY A 451 17.55 -29.84 0.09
N GLN A 452 18.46 -29.99 1.05
CA GLN A 452 18.10 -30.23 2.45
C GLN A 452 17.64 -28.92 3.10
N ILE A 453 16.60 -29.02 3.93
CA ILE A 453 16.09 -27.89 4.68
C ILE A 453 17.00 -27.68 5.90
N PHE A 454 17.35 -26.42 6.18
CA PHE A 454 18.24 -26.08 7.30
C PHE A 454 17.60 -26.22 8.69
N THR A 455 16.34 -26.62 8.78
CA THR A 455 15.64 -26.88 10.05
C THR A 455 16.13 -28.19 10.67
N GLU A 456 15.85 -28.43 11.95
CA GLU A 456 16.40 -29.55 12.75
C GLU A 456 16.04 -30.98 12.25
N GLY A 457 15.39 -31.13 11.09
CA GLY A 457 15.07 -32.40 10.44
C GLY A 457 15.82 -32.61 9.13
N ASP A 458 16.06 -33.87 8.75
CA ASP A 458 16.73 -34.29 7.51
C ASP A 458 15.82 -34.16 6.24
N ASP A 459 14.79 -33.32 6.33
CA ASP A 459 13.75 -33.18 5.32
C ASP A 459 14.31 -32.58 4.02
N ARG A 460 13.83 -33.10 2.89
CA ARG A 460 14.21 -32.64 1.56
C ARG A 460 13.10 -31.78 0.97
N GLY A 461 13.49 -30.63 0.45
CA GLY A 461 12.62 -29.74 -0.31
C GLY A 461 12.95 -29.79 -1.79
N TYR A 462 11.92 -29.82 -2.63
CA TYR A 462 12.03 -29.74 -4.09
C TYR A 462 11.22 -28.55 -4.62
N MET A 463 11.82 -27.75 -5.51
CA MET A 463 11.11 -26.66 -6.18
C MET A 463 10.64 -27.11 -7.56
N ARG A 464 9.34 -27.01 -7.82
CA ARG A 464 8.72 -27.25 -9.12
C ARG A 464 8.08 -25.96 -9.63
N TYR A 465 7.51 -25.99 -10.83
CA TYR A 465 6.77 -24.84 -11.37
C TYR A 465 5.57 -24.42 -10.49
N LYS A 466 5.04 -25.33 -9.66
CA LYS A 466 3.97 -25.08 -8.69
C LYS A 466 4.43 -24.43 -7.38
N GLY A 467 5.75 -24.31 -7.16
CA GLY A 467 6.34 -23.84 -5.91
C GLY A 467 7.19 -24.89 -5.20
N TRP A 468 7.42 -24.69 -3.90
CA TRP A 468 8.15 -25.62 -3.04
C TRP A 468 7.25 -26.75 -2.58
N ASP A 469 7.78 -27.97 -2.67
CA ASP A 469 7.19 -29.22 -2.19
C ASP A 469 8.15 -29.79 -1.14
N ILE A 470 7.67 -29.95 0.10
CA ILE A 470 8.46 -30.42 1.24
C ILE A 470 7.97 -31.83 1.57
N GLU A 471 8.84 -32.81 1.40
CA GLU A 471 8.59 -34.16 1.88
C GLU A 471 8.98 -34.21 3.36
N TYR A 472 7.97 -34.18 4.24
CA TYR A 472 8.17 -34.47 5.66
C TYR A 472 8.44 -35.97 5.80
N SER A 473 9.59 -36.31 6.38
CA SER A 473 10.02 -37.69 6.60
C SER A 473 9.45 -38.33 7.88
#